data_AF-A0A7W8C0S3-F1
#
_entry.id   AF-A0A7W8C0S3-F1
#
_cell.length_a   1.000
_cell.length_b   1.000
_cell.length_c   1.000
_cell.angle_alpha   90.00
_cell.angle_beta   90.00
_cell.angle_gamma   90.00
#
_symmetry.space_group_name_H-M   'P 1'
#
loop_
_entity.id
_entity.type
_entity.pdbx_description
1 polymer ?
#
loop_
_entity_poly.entity_id
_entity_poly.type
_entity_poly.pdbx_seq_one_letter_code
_entity_poly.pdbx_strand_id
1 'polypeptide(L)'
;MEKIIVPTQYDLPLDRFYIVAITLNTFKGRRHVDVQVFRPNAGDDELEPLRDLGLVAPADPSVPPEILQGATEEAALRCILEAFTAEESRALADYLEQRYAEHIEKITVCPMDIPVPMGVAPLAGITEGKSTGFIRFDTVRDYPLSFPAHGFYDLEAHAPLDSE
;
A
#
# COMPACT_ATOMS: atom_id res chain seq x y z
N MET A 1 -8.95 10.43 15.61
CA MET A 1 -8.49 9.41 14.66
C MET A 1 -9.50 8.29 14.61
N GLU A 2 -9.96 7.93 13.42
CA GLU A 2 -10.80 6.76 13.11
C GLU A 2 -9.91 5.57 12.73
N LYS A 3 -10.29 4.35 13.13
CA LYS A 3 -9.59 3.11 12.75
C LYS A 3 -10.60 2.10 12.24
N ILE A 4 -10.44 1.68 10.99
CA ILE A 4 -11.31 0.72 10.32
C ILE A 4 -10.48 -0.52 9.98
N ILE A 5 -10.92 -1.70 10.43
CA ILE A 5 -10.32 -2.99 10.07
C ILE A 5 -11.40 -3.85 9.45
N VAL A 6 -11.26 -4.13 8.16
CA VAL A 6 -12.17 -4.99 7.42
C VAL A 6 -11.67 -6.44 7.53
N PRO A 7 -12.50 -7.40 8.01
CA PRO A 7 -12.11 -8.80 8.03
C PRO A 7 -12.09 -9.39 6.62
N THR A 8 -11.20 -10.35 6.38
CA THR A 8 -11.30 -11.18 5.17
C THR A 8 -12.57 -12.04 5.20
N GLN A 9 -13.18 -12.23 4.03
CA GLN A 9 -14.30 -13.16 3.83
C GLN A 9 -13.84 -14.47 3.17
N TYR A 10 -12.56 -14.59 2.84
CA TYR A 10 -11.99 -15.69 2.08
C TYR A 10 -10.83 -16.34 2.82
N ASP A 11 -10.76 -17.66 2.73
CA ASP A 11 -9.60 -18.47 3.12
C ASP A 11 -8.70 -18.58 1.89
N LEU A 12 -7.69 -17.71 1.80
CA LEU A 12 -6.75 -17.68 0.70
C LEU A 12 -5.50 -18.46 1.09
N PRO A 13 -4.82 -19.13 0.14
CA PRO A 13 -3.52 -19.78 0.38
C PRO A 13 -2.38 -18.76 0.59
N LEU A 14 -2.72 -17.52 0.92
CA LEU A 14 -1.85 -16.37 1.12
C LEU A 14 -2.12 -15.80 2.50
N ASP A 15 -1.07 -15.58 3.27
CA ASP A 15 -1.12 -14.84 4.52
C ASP A 15 -1.03 -13.32 4.30
N ARG A 16 -0.35 -12.92 3.23
CA ARG A 16 -0.03 -11.54 2.86
C ARG A 16 -0.96 -10.99 1.80
N PHE A 17 -1.98 -10.27 2.24
CA PHE A 17 -2.95 -9.60 1.36
C PHE A 17 -3.66 -8.42 2.06
N TYR A 18 -3.21 -8.00 3.24
CA TYR A 18 -3.79 -6.84 3.93
C TYR A 18 -3.09 -5.56 3.51
N ILE A 19 -3.88 -4.64 2.98
CA ILE A 19 -3.47 -3.29 2.65
C ILE A 19 -3.70 -2.40 3.87
N VAL A 20 -2.78 -1.46 4.11
CA VAL A 20 -2.95 -0.40 5.10
C VAL A 20 -2.90 0.95 4.41
N ALA A 21 -3.94 1.77 4.60
CA ALA A 21 -4.00 3.15 4.14
C ALA A 21 -4.22 4.08 5.34
N ILE A 22 -3.62 5.26 5.29
CA ILE A 22 -3.84 6.30 6.30
C ILE A 22 -4.22 7.62 5.62
N THR A 23 -5.05 8.41 6.28
CA THR A 23 -5.35 9.79 5.87
C THR A 23 -4.71 10.73 6.88
N LEU A 24 -3.80 11.57 6.43
CA LEU A 24 -3.12 12.57 7.26
C LEU A 24 -3.91 13.87 7.29
N ASN A 25 -4.00 14.51 8.46
CA ASN A 25 -4.78 15.74 8.63
C ASN A 25 -4.24 16.86 7.73
N THR A 26 -2.93 17.05 7.80
CA THR A 26 -2.18 18.02 6.99
C THR A 26 -0.82 17.44 6.67
N PHE A 27 -0.42 17.49 5.40
CA PHE A 27 0.90 17.06 4.98
C PHE A 27 1.40 17.90 3.80
N LYS A 28 2.59 18.48 3.93
CA LYS A 28 3.24 19.30 2.89
C LYS A 28 2.31 20.35 2.22
N GLY A 29 1.51 21.05 3.02
CA GLY A 29 0.62 22.11 2.53
C GLY A 29 -0.66 21.61 1.86
N ARG A 30 -1.00 20.33 2.01
CA ARG A 30 -2.27 19.72 1.61
C ARG A 30 -3.03 19.23 2.85
N ARG A 31 -4.36 19.15 2.76
CA ARG A 31 -5.24 18.55 3.78
C ARG A 31 -5.76 17.20 3.32
N HIS A 32 -6.14 16.34 4.27
CA HIS A 32 -6.75 15.04 4.00
C HIS A 32 -5.94 14.22 2.99
N VAL A 33 -4.63 14.10 3.25
CA VAL A 33 -3.70 13.45 2.33
C VAL A 33 -3.76 11.95 2.56
N ASP A 34 -4.15 11.21 1.54
CA ASP A 34 -4.17 9.76 1.57
C ASP A 34 -2.76 9.22 1.32
N VAL A 35 -2.39 8.25 2.15
CA VAL A 35 -1.09 7.60 2.11
C VAL A 35 -1.32 6.10 2.11
N GLN A 36 -0.85 5.46 1.04
CA GLN A 36 -0.88 4.02 0.89
C GLN A 36 0.38 3.44 1.52
N VAL A 37 0.22 2.68 2.60
CA VAL A 37 1.35 2.07 3.32
C VAL A 37 1.61 0.67 2.76
N PHE A 38 2.87 0.38 2.49
CA PHE A 38 3.31 -0.86 1.88
C PHE A 38 4.63 -1.35 2.48
N ARG A 39 4.88 -2.65 2.33
CA ARG A 39 6.13 -3.29 2.67
C ARG A 39 7.11 -3.17 1.48
N PRO A 40 8.17 -2.37 1.56
CA PRO A 40 9.11 -2.22 0.46
C PRO A 40 10.04 -3.43 0.33
N ASN A 41 10.71 -3.52 -0.83
CA ASN A 41 11.89 -4.36 -1.06
C ASN A 41 11.69 -5.87 -0.88
N ALA A 42 10.53 -6.40 -1.28
CA ALA A 42 10.34 -7.84 -1.35
C ALA A 42 11.33 -8.50 -2.33
N GLY A 43 11.96 -9.58 -1.88
CA GLY A 43 12.97 -10.32 -2.64
C GLY A 43 12.36 -11.27 -3.67
N ASP A 44 13.20 -11.76 -4.59
CA ASP A 44 12.79 -12.75 -5.58
C ASP A 44 12.43 -14.10 -4.93
N ASP A 45 13.04 -14.41 -3.78
CA ASP A 45 12.74 -15.58 -2.96
C ASP A 45 11.30 -15.57 -2.42
N GLU A 46 10.74 -14.39 -2.17
CA GLU A 46 9.34 -14.24 -1.78
C GLU A 46 8.38 -14.24 -2.99
N LEU A 47 8.88 -13.89 -4.18
CA LEU A 47 8.10 -13.85 -5.42
C LEU A 47 7.86 -15.23 -6.01
N GLU A 48 8.88 -16.09 -6.04
CA GLU A 48 8.80 -17.42 -6.67
C GLU A 48 7.62 -18.27 -6.15
N PRO A 49 7.33 -18.34 -4.84
CA PRO A 49 6.19 -19.11 -4.32
C PRO A 49 4.81 -18.60 -4.79
N LEU A 50 4.72 -17.35 -5.24
CA LEU A 50 3.47 -16.76 -5.72
C LEU A 50 3.18 -17.08 -7.19
N ARG A 51 4.21 -17.49 -7.94
CA ARG A 51 4.04 -17.90 -9.34
C ARG A 51 3.08 -19.10 -9.40
N ASP A 52 2.27 -19.16 -10.45
CA ASP A 52 1.31 -20.23 -10.72
C ASP A 52 0.12 -20.36 -9.74
N LEU A 53 0.02 -19.52 -8.70
CA LEU A 53 -1.13 -19.51 -7.78
C LEU A 53 -2.38 -18.82 -8.36
N GLY A 54 -2.32 -18.31 -9.59
CA GLY A 54 -3.46 -17.67 -10.26
C GLY A 54 -3.90 -16.37 -9.60
N LEU A 55 -2.96 -15.65 -8.98
CA LEU A 55 -3.23 -14.45 -8.16
C LEU A 55 -3.39 -13.18 -8.98
N VAL A 56 -3.06 -13.23 -10.27
CA VAL A 56 -3.20 -12.10 -11.21
C VAL A 56 -4.32 -12.42 -12.19
N ALA A 57 -5.25 -11.48 -12.33
CA ALA A 57 -6.35 -11.60 -13.26
C ALA A 57 -5.82 -11.54 -14.70
N PRO A 58 -6.49 -12.18 -15.68
CA PRO A 58 -6.15 -11.97 -17.08
C PRO A 58 -6.32 -10.49 -17.46
N ALA A 59 -5.59 -10.06 -18.49
CA ALA A 59 -5.75 -8.72 -19.05
C ALA A 59 -7.21 -8.45 -19.43
N ASP A 60 -7.76 -7.35 -18.93
CA ASP A 60 -9.12 -6.93 -19.25
C ASP A 60 -9.17 -6.49 -20.73
N PRO A 61 -9.98 -7.15 -21.58
CA PRO A 61 -10.07 -6.83 -23.00
C PRO A 61 -10.64 -5.44 -23.30
N SER A 62 -11.26 -4.79 -22.31
CA SER A 62 -11.76 -3.42 -22.42
C SER A 62 -10.67 -2.36 -22.20
N VAL A 63 -9.52 -2.74 -21.63
CA VAL A 63 -8.38 -1.85 -21.41
C VAL A 63 -7.54 -1.77 -22.69
N PRO A 64 -7.29 -0.56 -23.23
CA PRO A 64 -6.44 -0.39 -24.40
C PRO A 64 -5.03 -1.00 -24.18
N PRO A 65 -4.48 -1.76 -25.15
CA PRO A 65 -3.15 -2.38 -25.01
C PRO A 65 -2.02 -1.41 -24.69
N GLU A 66 -2.16 -0.15 -25.09
CA GLU A 66 -1.20 0.93 -24.80
C GLU A 66 -1.11 1.23 -23.29
N ILE A 67 -2.20 1.06 -22.56
CA ILE A 67 -2.24 1.23 -21.10
C ILE A 67 -1.57 0.04 -20.40
N LEU A 68 -1.68 -1.16 -20.99
CA LEU A 68 -1.03 -2.37 -20.49
C LEU A 68 0.43 -2.50 -20.97
N GLN A 69 0.95 -1.51 -21.70
CA GLN A 69 2.31 -1.57 -22.22
C GLN A 69 3.33 -1.56 -21.06
N GLY A 70 4.04 -2.67 -20.88
CA GLY A 70 4.98 -2.86 -19.77
C GLY A 70 4.34 -3.45 -18.50
N ALA A 71 3.03 -3.70 -18.51
CA ALA A 71 2.38 -4.51 -17.48
C ALA A 71 2.90 -5.94 -17.56
N THR A 72 3.34 -6.47 -16.42
CA THR A 72 3.78 -7.85 -16.30
C THR A 72 3.07 -8.51 -15.13
N GLU A 73 2.87 -9.82 -15.23
CA GLU A 73 2.39 -10.62 -14.10
C GLU A 73 3.30 -10.46 -12.88
N GLU A 74 4.62 -10.41 -13.10
CA GLU A 74 5.59 -10.16 -12.03
C GLU A 74 5.36 -8.83 -11.32
N ALA A 75 5.10 -7.73 -12.04
CA ALA A 75 4.80 -6.45 -11.42
C ALA A 75 3.53 -6.53 -10.54
N ALA A 76 2.49 -7.19 -11.04
CA ALA A 76 1.25 -7.39 -10.28
C ALA A 76 1.48 -8.28 -9.03
N LEU A 77 2.26 -9.36 -9.14
CA LEU A 77 2.63 -10.20 -8.00
C LEU A 77 3.46 -9.43 -6.96
N ARG A 78 4.36 -8.53 -7.39
CA ARG A 78 5.11 -7.66 -6.48
C ARG A 78 4.19 -6.71 -5.70
N CYS A 79 3.03 -6.33 -6.24
CA CYS A 79 2.02 -5.56 -5.50
C CYS A 79 1.43 -6.37 -4.34
N ILE A 80 1.30 -7.69 -4.48
CA ILE A 80 0.84 -8.57 -3.39
C ILE A 80 1.91 -8.63 -2.29
N LEU A 81 3.19 -8.70 -2.68
CA LEU A 81 4.31 -8.72 -1.72
C LEU A 81 4.50 -7.40 -0.96
N GLU A 82 3.90 -6.32 -1.46
CA GLU A 82 3.81 -5.03 -0.79
C GLU A 82 2.73 -4.98 0.30
N ALA A 83 1.80 -5.96 0.30
CA ALA A 83 0.81 -6.09 1.35
C ALA A 83 1.44 -6.65 2.64
N PHE A 84 0.64 -6.63 3.71
CA PHE A 84 1.00 -7.13 5.03
C PHE A 84 0.24 -8.42 5.35
N THR A 85 0.78 -9.19 6.29
CA THR A 85 -0.01 -10.25 6.94
C THR A 85 -1.06 -9.64 7.87
N ALA A 86 -1.99 -10.47 8.36
CA ALA A 86 -2.98 -10.03 9.36
C ALA A 86 -2.31 -9.53 10.66
N GLU A 87 -1.20 -10.14 11.06
CA GLU A 87 -0.45 -9.76 12.26
C GLU A 87 0.33 -8.47 12.03
N GLU A 88 1.05 -8.38 10.92
CA GLU A 88 1.83 -7.20 10.54
C GLU A 88 0.93 -5.97 10.37
N SER A 89 -0.20 -6.10 9.67
CA SER A 89 -1.14 -4.99 9.47
C SER A 89 -1.72 -4.45 10.78
N ARG A 90 -2.00 -5.32 11.74
CA ARG A 90 -2.42 -4.92 13.10
C ARG A 90 -1.30 -4.24 13.86
N ALA A 91 -0.11 -4.83 13.89
CA ALA A 91 1.05 -4.24 14.56
C ALA A 91 1.40 -2.86 13.97
N LEU A 92 1.31 -2.71 12.65
CA LEU A 92 1.51 -1.45 11.94
C LEU A 92 0.43 -0.43 12.31
N ALA A 93 -0.84 -0.81 12.30
CA ALA A 93 -1.93 0.09 12.67
C ALA A 93 -1.82 0.56 14.13
N ASP A 94 -1.43 -0.32 15.05
CA ASP A 94 -1.20 0.02 16.46
C ASP A 94 0.01 0.96 16.63
N TYR A 95 1.10 0.72 15.90
CA TYR A 95 2.25 1.62 15.87
C TYR A 95 1.89 3.02 15.36
N LEU A 96 1.15 3.08 14.24
CA LEU A 96 0.72 4.34 13.62
C LEU A 96 -0.20 5.13 14.57
N GLU A 97 -1.14 4.44 15.21
CA GLU A 97 -2.01 5.00 16.23
C GLU A 97 -1.22 5.56 17.41
N GLN A 98 -0.33 4.77 18.02
CA GLN A 98 0.40 5.20 19.21
C GLN A 98 1.34 6.37 18.95
N ARG A 99 1.99 6.39 17.78
CA ARG A 99 3.05 7.37 17.49
C ARG A 99 2.54 8.61 16.74
N TYR A 100 1.48 8.48 15.96
CA TYR A 100 1.04 9.52 15.02
C TYR A 100 -0.46 9.85 15.11
N ALA A 101 -1.18 9.44 16.17
CA ALA A 101 -2.61 9.73 16.34
C ALA A 101 -2.99 11.21 16.20
N GLU A 102 -2.10 12.14 16.55
CA GLU A 102 -2.35 13.58 16.40
C GLU A 102 -2.31 14.06 14.94
N HIS A 103 -1.63 13.31 14.06
CA HIS A 103 -1.42 13.65 12.65
C HIS A 103 -2.22 12.79 11.66
N ILE A 104 -2.86 11.73 12.16
CA ILE A 104 -3.66 10.80 11.37
C ILE A 104 -5.14 10.99 11.69
N GLU A 105 -5.94 11.23 10.66
CA GLU A 105 -7.38 11.31 10.75
C GLU A 105 -8.00 9.92 10.75
N LYS A 106 -7.47 9.05 9.88
CA LYS A 106 -8.03 7.73 9.60
C LYS A 106 -6.93 6.71 9.32
N ILE A 107 -7.10 5.51 9.86
CA ILE A 107 -6.36 4.31 9.48
C ILE A 107 -7.36 3.29 8.93
N THR A 108 -7.09 2.75 7.76
CA THR A 108 -7.88 1.69 7.13
C THR A 108 -7.00 0.48 6.89
N VAL A 109 -7.42 -0.67 7.39
CA VAL A 109 -6.84 -1.98 7.07
C VAL A 109 -7.90 -2.78 6.34
N CYS A 110 -7.62 -3.19 5.10
CA CYS A 110 -8.54 -4.00 4.33
C CYS A 110 -7.81 -5.10 3.55
N PRO A 111 -8.46 -6.26 3.35
CA PRO A 111 -7.93 -7.25 2.44
C PRO A 111 -7.93 -6.68 1.01
N MET A 112 -6.89 -6.99 0.25
CA MET A 112 -6.80 -6.76 -1.17
C MET A 112 -7.78 -7.68 -1.90
N ASP A 113 -8.38 -7.18 -2.97
CA ASP A 113 -9.17 -8.00 -3.87
C ASP A 113 -8.22 -8.91 -4.69
N ILE A 114 -8.43 -10.22 -4.57
CA ILE A 114 -7.69 -11.25 -5.30
C ILE A 114 -8.67 -11.92 -6.28
N PRO A 115 -8.28 -12.17 -7.55
CA PRO A 115 -6.97 -11.88 -8.13
C PRO A 115 -6.74 -10.39 -8.41
N VAL A 116 -5.49 -9.93 -8.31
CA VAL A 116 -5.11 -8.54 -8.62
C VAL A 116 -5.22 -8.27 -10.12
N PRO A 117 -5.68 -7.09 -10.55
CA PRO A 117 -5.77 -6.78 -11.98
C PRO A 117 -4.40 -6.79 -12.68
N MET A 118 -4.35 -7.34 -13.90
CA MET A 118 -3.21 -7.12 -14.80
C MET A 118 -3.06 -5.62 -15.09
N GLY A 119 -1.83 -5.10 -14.99
CA GLY A 119 -1.56 -3.67 -15.19
C GLY A 119 -1.33 -2.87 -13.90
N VAL A 120 -1.56 -3.46 -12.73
CA VAL A 120 -1.17 -2.85 -11.46
C VAL A 120 0.35 -2.96 -11.29
N ALA A 121 0.98 -1.86 -10.91
CA ALA A 121 2.42 -1.77 -10.68
C ALA A 121 2.72 -1.55 -9.19
N PRO A 122 3.84 -2.10 -8.68
CA PRO A 122 4.22 -1.98 -7.28
C PRO A 122 4.61 -0.54 -6.95
N LEU A 123 4.21 -0.06 -5.78
CA LEU A 123 4.47 1.29 -5.30
C LEU A 123 5.96 1.58 -5.14
N ALA A 124 6.75 0.57 -4.74
CA ALA A 124 8.19 0.66 -4.60
C ALA A 124 8.90 1.05 -5.91
N GLY A 125 8.27 0.81 -7.07
CA GLY A 125 8.79 1.19 -8.38
C GLY A 125 8.52 2.64 -8.78
N ILE A 126 7.70 3.38 -8.03
CA ILE A 126 7.36 4.77 -8.35
C ILE A 126 8.55 5.68 -8.06
N THR A 127 8.90 6.54 -9.03
CA THR A 127 9.93 7.55 -8.85
C THR A 127 9.37 8.75 -8.06
N GLU A 128 10.08 9.18 -7.02
CA GLU A 128 9.71 10.38 -6.26
C GLU A 128 9.81 11.64 -7.14
N GLY A 129 8.80 12.49 -7.04
CA GLY A 129 8.66 13.71 -7.82
C GLY A 129 8.51 14.95 -6.95
N LYS A 130 7.97 16.02 -7.55
CA LYS A 130 7.65 17.26 -6.81
C LYS A 130 6.44 17.08 -5.89
N SER A 131 5.45 16.32 -6.35
CA SER A 131 4.15 16.10 -5.72
C SER A 131 3.98 14.68 -5.18
N THR A 132 4.72 13.71 -5.71
CA THR A 132 4.71 12.31 -5.25
C THR A 132 5.94 11.97 -4.43
N GLY A 133 5.82 11.10 -3.44
CA GLY A 133 6.98 10.58 -2.72
C GLY A 133 6.66 9.57 -1.64
N PHE A 134 7.65 9.26 -0.80
CA PHE A 134 7.52 8.25 0.24
C PHE A 134 7.81 8.77 1.65
N ILE A 135 6.98 8.37 2.62
CA ILE A 135 7.26 8.41 4.05
C ILE A 135 7.93 7.09 4.42
N ARG A 136 9.14 7.13 5.00
CA ARG A 136 9.90 5.93 5.35
C ARG A 136 9.83 5.71 6.87
N PHE A 137 8.82 4.99 7.34
CA PHE A 137 8.55 4.85 8.78
C PHE A 137 9.65 4.07 9.50
N ASP A 138 10.24 3.10 8.81
CA ASP A 138 11.34 2.23 9.26
C ASP A 138 12.65 2.99 9.52
N THR A 139 12.84 4.16 8.92
CA THR A 139 14.03 5.01 9.15
C THR A 139 13.94 5.87 10.40
N VAL A 140 12.76 5.92 11.05
CA VAL A 140 12.53 6.70 12.26
C VAL A 140 13.24 6.05 13.44
N ARG A 141 13.85 6.87 14.29
CA ARG A 141 14.51 6.39 15.51
C ARG A 141 13.54 5.58 16.38
N ASP A 142 14.04 4.45 16.89
CA ASP A 142 13.30 3.53 17.77
C ASP A 142 12.06 2.91 17.09
N TYR A 143 12.13 2.67 15.77
CA TYR A 143 11.11 1.93 15.03
C TYR A 143 11.02 0.47 15.55
N PRO A 144 9.86 0.04 16.07
CA PRO A 144 9.77 -1.20 16.85
C PRO A 144 9.37 -2.44 16.02
N LEU A 145 8.92 -2.27 14.79
CA LEU A 145 8.37 -3.38 13.98
C LEU A 145 9.51 -4.16 13.31
N SER A 146 9.34 -5.48 13.19
CA SER A 146 10.32 -6.38 12.59
C SER A 146 10.34 -6.36 11.05
N PHE A 147 9.53 -5.51 10.44
CA PHE A 147 9.36 -5.38 8.99
C PHE A 147 9.36 -3.89 8.59
N PRO A 148 9.86 -3.55 7.40
CA PRO A 148 9.86 -2.18 6.93
C PRO A 148 8.45 -1.75 6.49
N ALA A 149 8.16 -0.45 6.63
CA ALA A 149 6.92 0.14 6.14
C ALA A 149 7.19 1.51 5.51
N HIS A 150 6.78 1.67 4.25
CA HIS A 150 6.83 2.93 3.52
C HIS A 150 5.41 3.40 3.18
N GLY A 151 5.15 4.70 3.22
CA GLY A 151 3.88 5.31 2.82
C GLY A 151 4.03 6.12 1.54
N PHE A 152 3.37 5.71 0.46
CA PHE A 152 3.29 6.47 -0.78
C PHE A 152 2.22 7.56 -0.67
N TYR A 153 2.51 8.77 -1.13
CA TYR A 153 1.55 9.88 -1.23
C TYR A 153 1.64 10.56 -2.60
N ASP A 154 0.52 11.14 -3.04
CA ASP A 154 0.44 12.04 -4.20
C ASP A 154 -0.28 13.33 -3.81
N LEU A 155 0.47 14.43 -3.66
CA LEU A 155 -0.06 15.73 -3.26
C LEU A 155 -0.97 16.38 -4.32
N GLU A 156 -0.88 15.98 -5.59
CA GLU A 156 -1.75 16.53 -6.65
C GLU A 156 -3.17 15.99 -6.57
N ALA A 157 -3.36 14.83 -5.97
CA ALA A 157 -4.67 14.23 -5.72
C ALA A 157 -5.47 14.95 -4.60
N HIS A 158 -4.85 15.87 -3.85
CA HIS A 158 -5.42 16.45 -2.63
C HIS A 158 -5.53 17.97 -2.66
N ALA A 159 -6.52 18.50 -1.93
CA ALA A 159 -6.79 19.93 -1.86
C ALA A 159 -5.65 20.69 -1.13
N PRO A 160 -5.28 21.90 -1.61
CA PRO A 160 -4.43 22.81 -0.86
C PRO A 160 -4.93 23.08 0.57
N LEU A 161 -4.02 23.40 1.48
CA LEU A 161 -4.38 23.76 2.85
C LEU A 161 -5.13 25.10 2.93
N ASP A 162 -4.99 25.95 1.91
CA ASP A 162 -5.58 27.30 1.85
C ASP A 162 -6.83 27.37 0.96
N SER A 163 -7.25 26.27 0.35
CA SER A 163 -8.56 26.20 -0.29
C SER A 163 -9.63 26.01 0.78
N GLU A 164 -10.47 27.03 0.95
CA GLU A 164 -11.70 27.00 1.76
C GLU A 164 -12.74 26.02 1.20
#